data_AF-A0A939HG54-F1
#
_entry.id   AF-A0A939HG54-F1
#
_cell.length_a   1.000
_cell.length_b   1.000
_cell.length_c   1.000
_cell.angle_alpha   90.00
_cell.angle_beta   90.00
_cell.angle_gamma   90.00
#
_symmetry.space_group_name_H-M   'P 1'
#
loop_
_entity.id
_entity.type
_entity.pdbx_description
1 polymer ?
#
loop_
_entity_poly.entity_id
_entity_poly.type
_entity_poly.pdbx_seq_one_letter_code
_entity_poly.pdbx_strand_id
1 'polypeptide(L)'
;MSTAVTETYCGHCGEASSGEPSGVGAAPDGGTPTSDAHQSCAQRLAMEPPRYCADCRRRMKVQVTPLGWTAECSRHGKRES
;
A
#
# COMPACT_ATOMS: atom_id res chain seq x y z
N MET A 1 10.06 -20.98 7.17
CA MET A 1 10.88 -20.02 6.40
C MET A 1 9.93 -19.17 5.57
N SER A 2 9.49 -18.06 6.14
CA SER A 2 8.52 -17.16 5.52
C SER A 2 9.19 -16.47 4.33
N THR A 3 8.76 -16.80 3.12
CA THR A 3 9.08 -16.01 1.94
C THR A 3 8.48 -14.63 2.16
N ALA A 4 9.32 -13.66 2.52
CA ALA A 4 8.92 -12.26 2.54
C ALA A 4 8.50 -11.91 1.11
N VAL A 5 7.19 -11.90 0.87
CA VAL A 5 6.61 -11.40 -0.37
C VAL A 5 7.13 -9.98 -0.51
N THR A 6 7.95 -9.73 -1.53
CA THR A 6 8.45 -8.40 -1.85
C THR A 6 7.26 -7.56 -2.31
N GLU A 7 6.54 -6.98 -1.36
CA GLU A 7 5.49 -5.99 -1.59
C GLU A 7 6.16 -4.76 -2.22
N THR A 8 6.17 -4.76 -3.55
CA THR A 8 6.89 -3.79 -4.38
C THR A 8 6.19 -2.43 -4.37
N TYR A 9 4.89 -2.43 -4.08
CA TYR A 9 4.05 -1.24 -4.00
C TYR A 9 3.28 -1.16 -2.69
N CYS A 10 3.07 0.06 -2.21
CA CYS A 10 2.24 0.34 -1.05
C CYS A 10 0.75 0.08 -1.37
N GLY A 11 0.09 -0.77 -0.59
CA GLY A 11 -1.34 -1.08 -0.78
C GLY A 11 -2.30 0.09 -0.52
N HIS A 12 -1.82 1.19 0.07
CA HIS A 12 -2.62 2.36 0.40
C HIS A 12 -2.55 3.47 -0.67
N CYS A 13 -1.34 3.91 -1.02
CA CYS A 13 -1.11 4.99 -2.00
C CYS A 13 -0.72 4.48 -3.39
N GLY A 14 -0.22 3.24 -3.51
CA GLY A 14 0.21 2.65 -4.78
C GLY A 14 1.63 3.00 -5.22
N GLU A 15 2.39 3.76 -4.40
CA GLU A 15 3.78 4.14 -4.67
C GLU A 15 4.75 2.97 -4.41
N ALA A 16 5.93 3.02 -5.03
CA ALA A 16 6.94 1.98 -4.86
C ALA A 16 7.45 1.95 -3.41
N SER A 17 7.50 0.75 -2.81
CA SER A 17 7.94 0.54 -1.43
C SER A 17 9.44 0.80 -1.25
N SER A 18 10.22 0.65 -2.32
CA SER A 18 11.63 1.07 -2.39
C SER A 18 11.65 2.53 -2.83
N GLY A 19 11.92 3.44 -1.90
CA GLY A 19 11.80 4.89 -2.08
C GLY A 19 12.71 5.47 -3.15
N GLU A 20 12.33 5.37 -4.41
CA GLU A 20 12.72 6.34 -5.42
C GLU A 20 11.74 7.51 -5.35
N PRO A 21 12.19 8.72 -4.97
CA PRO A 21 11.33 9.89 -4.86
C PRO A 21 10.94 10.34 -6.27
N SER A 22 9.84 9.80 -6.79
CA SER A 22 9.23 10.32 -8.02
C SER A 22 8.62 11.68 -7.69
N GLY A 23 9.42 12.73 -7.90
CA GLY A 23 9.22 14.07 -7.38
C GLY A 23 7.83 14.65 -7.61
N VAL A 24 7.13 14.93 -6.51
CA VAL A 24 6.15 16.03 -6.39
C VAL A 24 6.26 16.59 -4.97
N GLY A 25 6.92 17.75 -4.84
CA GLY A 25 6.68 18.74 -3.79
C GLY A 25 7.04 18.39 -2.34
N ALA A 26 8.34 18.37 -2.00
CA ALA A 26 8.77 18.61 -0.63
C ALA A 26 8.45 20.07 -0.25
N ALA A 27 7.64 20.27 0.80
CA ALA A 27 7.42 21.58 1.41
C ALA A 27 8.75 22.15 1.96
N PRO A 28 8.96 23.48 1.98
CA PRO A 28 10.26 24.09 2.29
C PRO A 28 10.66 24.13 3.77
N ASP A 29 9.87 23.60 4.71
CA ASP A 29 10.22 23.58 6.13
C ASP A 29 10.68 22.17 6.56
N GLY A 30 11.93 22.10 7.01
CA GLY A 30 12.73 20.88 7.14
C GLY A 30 12.07 19.68 7.82
N GLY A 31 12.09 18.55 7.12
CA GLY A 31 11.82 17.21 7.65
C GLY A 31 12.73 16.20 6.94
N THR A 32 13.53 15.49 7.72
CA THR A 32 14.55 14.49 7.32
C THR A 32 14.07 13.51 6.24
N PRO A 33 14.88 13.20 5.20
CA PRO A 33 14.51 12.17 4.23
C PRO A 33 14.62 10.75 4.79
N THR A 34 13.60 9.95 4.45
CA THR A 34 13.66 8.52 4.08
C THR A 34 14.08 7.48 5.13
N SER A 35 13.08 6.91 5.80
CA SER A 35 12.99 5.45 6.06
C SER A 35 11.55 5.02 6.38
N ASP A 36 10.66 5.99 6.59
CA ASP A 36 9.24 5.84 6.87
C ASP A 36 8.43 6.73 5.91
N ALA A 37 8.43 6.43 4.62
CA ALA A 37 7.46 7.08 3.73
C ALA A 37 6.06 6.44 3.89
N HIS A 38 6.01 5.21 4.42
CA HIS A 38 4.82 4.37 4.38
C HIS A 38 4.38 3.77 5.72
N GLN A 39 4.93 4.11 6.90
CA GLN A 39 4.34 3.57 8.14
C GLN A 39 2.96 4.11 8.41
N SER A 40 2.68 5.37 8.04
CA SER A 40 1.31 5.88 8.09
C SER A 40 0.37 5.07 7.17
N CYS A 41 0.85 4.70 5.98
CA CYS A 41 0.11 3.83 5.07
C CYS A 41 -0.08 2.42 5.65
N ALA A 42 0.94 1.85 6.29
CA ALA A 42 0.88 0.54 6.93
C ALA A 42 -0.12 0.51 8.10
N GLN A 43 -0.12 1.56 8.95
CA GLN A 43 -1.10 1.72 10.03
C GLN A 43 -2.53 1.80 9.50
N ARG A 44 -2.74 2.50 8.38
CA ARG A 44 -4.04 2.55 7.71
C ARG A 44 -4.45 1.19 7.16
N LEU A 45 -3.54 0.47 6.50
CA LEU A 45 -3.80 -0.87 5.96
C LEU A 45 -4.12 -1.92 7.03
N ALA A 46 -3.75 -1.67 8.29
CA ALA A 46 -4.16 -2.52 9.41
C ALA A 46 -5.65 -2.36 9.78
N MET A 47 -6.27 -1.23 9.44
CA MET A 47 -7.67 -0.92 9.78
C MET A 47 -8.58 -0.81 8.55
N GLU A 48 -8.02 -0.48 7.38
CA GLU A 48 -8.72 -0.20 6.14
C GLU A 48 -8.31 -1.22 5.05
N PRO A 49 -9.23 -1.60 4.15
CA PRO A 49 -8.89 -2.46 3.02
C PRO A 49 -7.81 -1.87 2.10
N PRO A 50 -6.94 -2.71 1.51
CA PRO A 50 -5.97 -2.29 0.52
C PRO A 50 -6.69 -1.79 -0.74
N ARG A 51 -6.32 -0.57 -1.17
CA ARG A 51 -6.85 0.04 -2.39
C ARG A 51 -6.04 -0.35 -3.62
N TYR A 52 -4.77 -0.70 -3.44
CA TYR A 52 -3.85 -1.07 -4.49
C TYR A 52 -3.24 -2.45 -4.25
N CYS A 53 -2.99 -3.17 -5.34
CA CYS A 53 -2.27 -4.44 -5.30
C CYS A 53 -0.78 -4.19 -5.04
N ALA A 54 -0.25 -4.78 -3.97
CA ALA A 54 1.15 -4.64 -3.59
C ALA A 54 2.16 -5.24 -4.60
N ASP A 55 1.66 -6.05 -5.55
CA ASP A 55 2.48 -6.69 -6.58
C ASP A 55 2.52 -5.87 -7.89
N CYS A 56 1.42 -5.23 -8.28
CA CYS A 56 1.31 -4.59 -9.61
C CYS A 56 0.73 -3.19 -9.64
N ARG A 57 0.53 -2.55 -8.48
CA ARG A 57 0.02 -1.18 -8.31
C ARG A 57 -1.38 -0.89 -8.88
N ARG A 58 -2.10 -1.91 -9.34
CA ARG A 58 -3.48 -1.74 -9.85
C ARG A 58 -4.45 -1.51 -8.71
N ARG A 59 -5.45 -0.66 -8.95
CA ARG A 59 -6.58 -0.49 -8.02
C ARG A 59 -7.34 -1.80 -7.89
N MET A 60 -7.63 -2.18 -6.65
CA MET A 60 -8.39 -3.39 -6.32
C MET A 60 -9.88 -3.06 -6.23
N LYS A 61 -10.74 -4.03 -6.55
CA LYS A 61 -12.17 -3.96 -6.27
C LYS A 61 -12.38 -4.29 -4.80
N VAL A 62 -12.70 -3.28 -3.99
CA VAL A 62 -12.90 -3.43 -2.55
C VAL A 62 -14.39 -3.57 -2.24
N GLN A 63 -14.73 -4.59 -1.48
CA GLN A 63 -16.04 -4.80 -0.88
C GLN A 63 -15.89 -4.77 0.65
N VAL A 64 -16.59 -3.84 1.29
CA VAL A 64 -16.67 -3.78 2.75
C VAL A 64 -17.98 -4.44 3.20
N THR A 65 -17.90 -5.24 4.26
CA THR A 65 -19.02 -5.94 4.89
C THR A 65 -18.97 -5.70 6.40
N PRO A 66 -20.06 -5.98 7.15
CA PRO A 66 -20.03 -5.86 8.61
C PRO A 66 -19.00 -6.79 9.30
N LEU A 67 -18.60 -7.87 8.63
CA LEU A 67 -17.70 -8.91 9.15
C LEU A 67 -16.24 -8.68 8.75
N GLY A 68 -15.95 -7.68 7.91
CA GLY A 68 -14.61 -7.46 7.36
C GLY A 68 -14.67 -6.94 5.93
N TRP A 69 -13.58 -7.09 5.19
CA TRP A 69 -13.49 -6.64 3.81
C TRP A 69 -12.85 -7.67 2.90
N THR A 70 -13.15 -7.57 1.61
CA THR A 70 -12.46 -8.29 0.53
C THR A 70 -11.96 -7.29 -0.51
N ALA A 71 -10.79 -7.51 -1.05
CA ALA A 71 -10.15 -6.69 -2.06
C ALA A 71 -9.64 -7.58 -3.18
N GLU A 72 -10.12 -7.40 -4.40
CA GLU A 72 -9.74 -8.24 -5.55
C GLU A 72 -8.91 -7.48 -6.59
N CYS A 73 -7.72 -8.02 -6.90
CA CYS A 73 -6.91 -7.59 -8.01
C CYS A 73 -7.20 -8.44 -9.25
N SER A 74 -7.44 -7.81 -10.40
CA SER A 74 -7.72 -8.51 -11.66
C SER A 74 -6.58 -9.42 -12.17
N ARG A 75 -5.36 -9.31 -11.63
CA ARG A 75 -4.22 -10.17 -11.98
C ARG A 75 -3.81 -11.13 -10.86
N HIS A 76 -3.83 -10.67 -9.61
CA HIS A 76 -3.24 -11.41 -8.48
C HIS A 76 -4.28 -12.02 -7.54
N GLY A 77 -5.57 -11.81 -7.80
CA GLY A 77 -6.66 -12.38 -7.01
C GLY A 77 -7.03 -11.56 -5.78
N LYS A 78 -7.75 -12.21 -4.86
CA LYS A 78 -8.39 -11.56 -3.70
C LYS A 78 -7.53 -11.58 -2.43
N ARG A 79 -7.70 -10.56 -1.59
CA ARG A 79 -7.20 -10.41 -0.22
C ARG A 79 -8.39 -10.10 0.69
N GLU A 80 -8.32 -10.50 1.95
CA GLU A 80 -9.40 -10.32 2.94
C GLU A 80 -8.82 -10.07 4.34
N SER A 81 -9.61 -9.46 5.23
CA SER A 81 -9.27 -9.17 6.64
C SER A 81 -9.60 -10.31 7.58
#